data_AF-A0A9P8MRD7-F1
#
_entry.id   AF-A0A9P8MRD7-F1
#
_cell.length_a   1.000
_cell.length_b   1.000
_cell.length_c   1.000
_cell.angle_alpha   90.00
_cell.angle_beta   90.00
_cell.angle_gamma   90.00
#
_symmetry.space_group_name_H-M   'P 1'
#
loop_
_entity.id
_entity.type
_entity.pdbx_description
1 polymer ?
#
loop_
_entity_poly.entity_id
_entity_poly.type
_entity_poly.pdbx_seq_one_letter_code
_entity_poly.pdbx_strand_id
1 'polypeptide(L)'
;MPRRPIKSATLRVAVAPRRASAHPSTHASKDETDDEAKAIPIASLTLNTPLTLLKTPKRRVPSKPFPFILLPSELRIKVYEHYFGHADDVLDLGPDNYKCIHKLLGLMRVCKQIHAEATHLFYSTRSFRIFPTYPGRYFKTKKPLLARLKPRQRQCLTSLQLRLGPGWNAPPRGWVVNDALGLQDCANVHKLSVYVECDPSDGFFKGFRHSEGFYEGFSRKLLANIIDDLPCLHAIEFDARSCVKKSGAMMHGLLDVAVQSQRLIRWGPERGWTDAEEDPVDPDPAALFEGLTLQGYVPNVVAAA
;
A
#
# COMPACT_ATOMS: atom_id res chain seq x y z
N MET A 1 -19.58 38.19 15.92
CA MET A 1 -19.77 37.04 15.00
C MET A 1 -19.58 35.74 15.81
N PRO A 2 -20.66 35.05 16.22
CA PRO A 2 -20.57 33.86 17.06
C PRO A 2 -20.34 32.58 16.23
N ARG A 3 -19.51 31.67 16.75
CA ARG A 3 -19.17 30.37 16.15
C ARG A 3 -20.31 29.36 16.33
N ARG A 4 -20.75 28.71 15.23
CA ARG A 4 -21.69 27.57 15.26
C ARG A 4 -20.96 26.25 15.58
N PRO A 5 -21.58 25.33 16.35
CA PRO A 5 -21.04 23.99 16.60
C PRO A 5 -21.47 22.98 15.52
N ILE A 6 -20.58 22.05 15.21
CA ILE A 6 -20.78 20.92 14.28
C ILE A 6 -21.36 19.73 15.08
N LYS A 7 -22.45 19.14 14.58
CA LYS A 7 -23.05 17.91 15.12
C LYS A 7 -22.45 16.69 14.41
N SER A 8 -21.91 15.75 15.17
CA SER A 8 -21.41 14.45 14.68
C SER A 8 -22.54 13.41 14.75
N ALA A 9 -22.79 12.71 13.64
CA ALA A 9 -23.70 11.57 13.59
C ALA A 9 -22.90 10.26 13.68
N THR A 10 -23.27 9.37 14.61
CA THR A 10 -22.66 8.05 14.82
C THR A 10 -23.56 6.99 14.20
N LEU A 11 -23.07 6.30 13.17
CA LEU A 11 -23.69 5.09 12.61
C LEU A 11 -23.20 3.85 13.41
N ARG A 12 -24.14 3.05 13.92
CA ARG A 12 -23.87 1.73 14.51
C ARG A 12 -24.08 0.66 13.43
N VAL A 13 -23.13 -0.27 13.31
CA VAL A 13 -23.29 -1.52 12.56
C VAL A 13 -23.23 -2.68 13.54
N ALA A 14 -24.27 -3.52 13.51
CA ALA A 14 -24.41 -4.72 14.32
C ALA A 14 -23.71 -5.92 13.64
N VAL A 15 -23.08 -6.80 14.42
CA VAL A 15 -22.50 -8.08 13.96
C VAL A 15 -23.18 -9.21 14.71
N ALA A 16 -23.72 -10.19 13.97
CA ALA A 16 -24.36 -11.40 14.47
C ALA A 16 -23.33 -12.48 14.89
N PRO A 17 -23.68 -13.44 15.78
CA PRO A 17 -22.71 -14.36 16.38
C PRO A 17 -22.49 -15.64 15.55
N ARG A 18 -21.27 -16.15 15.55
CA ARG A 18 -20.89 -17.48 15.04
C ARG A 18 -20.71 -18.47 16.19
N ARG A 19 -21.16 -19.71 15.94
CA ARG A 19 -21.26 -20.86 16.86
C ARG A 19 -19.92 -21.40 17.35
N ALA A 20 -19.95 -21.93 18.57
CA ALA A 20 -18.84 -22.46 19.37
C ALA A 20 -18.34 -23.85 18.94
N SER A 21 -17.05 -24.11 19.17
CA SER A 21 -16.43 -25.45 19.17
C SER A 21 -16.11 -25.90 20.59
N ALA A 22 -16.42 -27.16 20.90
CA ALA A 22 -16.34 -27.78 22.21
C ALA A 22 -14.93 -28.29 22.55
N HIS A 23 -14.30 -27.77 23.61
CA HIS A 23 -13.36 -28.49 24.48
C HIS A 23 -13.41 -27.89 25.90
N PRO A 24 -13.37 -28.71 26.96
CA PRO A 24 -13.55 -28.24 28.34
C PRO A 24 -12.26 -27.60 28.88
N SER A 25 -12.29 -26.29 29.09
CA SER A 25 -11.25 -25.56 29.80
C SER A 25 -11.60 -25.48 31.28
N THR A 26 -10.77 -26.12 32.11
CA THR A 26 -10.77 -26.05 33.57
C THR A 26 -10.37 -24.65 34.02
N HIS A 27 -11.33 -23.71 34.03
CA HIS A 27 -11.17 -22.41 34.68
C HIS A 27 -12.43 -22.07 35.48
N ALA A 28 -12.23 -21.82 36.77
CA ALA A 28 -13.24 -21.33 37.69
C ALA A 28 -13.86 -20.04 37.13
N SER A 29 -15.18 -20.02 37.03
CA SER A 29 -16.00 -18.88 36.59
C SER A 29 -15.75 -17.67 37.48
N LYS A 30 -15.32 -16.57 36.87
CA LYS A 30 -15.42 -15.21 37.43
C LYS A 30 -16.84 -14.72 37.18
N ASP A 31 -17.73 -14.94 38.14
CA ASP A 31 -19.06 -14.28 38.13
C ASP A 31 -19.49 -13.80 39.52
N GLU A 32 -18.57 -13.71 40.50
CA GLU A 32 -18.91 -13.27 41.86
C GLU A 32 -18.45 -11.86 42.24
N THR A 33 -18.09 -10.98 41.28
CA THR A 33 -17.57 -9.63 41.61
C THR A 33 -18.40 -8.44 41.13
N ASP A 34 -19.52 -8.65 40.45
CA ASP A 34 -20.29 -7.53 39.86
C ASP A 34 -21.52 -7.07 40.67
N ASP A 35 -21.93 -7.81 41.71
CA ASP A 35 -23.09 -7.43 42.52
C ASP A 35 -22.74 -6.53 43.72
N GLU A 36 -21.49 -6.54 44.19
CA GLU A 36 -21.08 -5.68 45.31
C GLU A 36 -20.90 -4.20 44.90
N ALA A 37 -20.65 -3.94 43.61
CA ALA A 37 -20.40 -2.59 43.10
C ALA A 37 -21.69 -1.74 42.95
N LYS A 38 -22.88 -2.37 42.95
CA LYS A 38 -24.17 -1.67 42.82
C LYS A 38 -24.79 -1.28 44.18
N ALA A 39 -24.23 -1.77 45.29
CA ALA A 39 -24.76 -1.57 46.63
C ALA A 39 -24.12 -0.39 47.39
N ILE A 40 -23.14 0.31 46.81
CA ILE A 40 -22.44 1.41 47.48
C ILE A 40 -23.23 2.72 47.27
N PRO A 41 -23.79 3.34 48.32
CA PRO A 41 -24.50 4.60 48.20
C PRO A 41 -23.56 5.69 47.68
N ILE A 42 -23.97 6.46 46.67
CA ILE A 42 -23.16 7.53 46.06
C ILE A 42 -22.64 8.54 47.12
N ALA A 43 -23.36 8.68 48.24
CA ALA A 43 -22.97 9.52 49.38
C ALA A 43 -21.75 9.00 50.18
N SER A 44 -21.30 7.75 50.01
CA SER A 44 -20.11 7.21 50.68
C SER A 44 -18.81 7.43 49.89
N LEU A 45 -18.88 8.03 48.69
CA LEU A 45 -17.72 8.47 47.90
C LEU A 45 -17.13 9.76 48.49
N THR A 46 -16.69 9.70 49.73
CA THR A 46 -15.97 10.82 50.34
C THR A 46 -14.54 10.88 49.80
N LEU A 47 -14.08 12.10 49.52
CA LEU A 47 -12.80 12.48 48.90
C LEU A 47 -11.54 12.03 49.68
N ASN A 48 -11.70 11.31 50.79
CA ASN A 48 -10.63 10.92 51.70
C ASN A 48 -10.17 9.45 51.52
N THR A 49 -10.70 8.73 50.53
CA THR A 49 -10.21 7.40 50.22
C THR A 49 -8.94 7.53 49.37
N PRO A 50 -7.74 7.18 49.88
CA PRO A 50 -6.53 7.25 49.07
C PRO A 50 -6.71 6.34 47.86
N LEU A 51 -6.70 6.93 46.66
CA LEU A 51 -6.75 6.19 45.40
C LEU A 51 -5.62 5.16 45.43
N THR A 52 -5.98 3.90 45.63
CA THR A 52 -5.04 2.78 45.53
C THR A 52 -4.65 2.73 44.06
N LEU A 53 -3.52 3.34 43.74
CA LEU A 53 -2.91 3.28 42.41
C LEU A 53 -2.83 1.80 42.03
N LEU A 54 -3.67 1.39 41.08
CA LEU A 54 -3.63 0.07 40.46
C LEU A 54 -2.18 -0.20 40.08
N LYS A 55 -1.49 -1.04 40.87
CA LYS A 55 -0.09 -1.38 40.65
C LYS A 55 -0.01 -2.04 39.28
N THR A 56 0.52 -1.31 38.31
CA THR A 56 0.80 -1.88 37.00
C THR A 56 1.68 -3.11 37.22
N PRO A 57 1.35 -4.26 36.61
CA PRO A 57 2.09 -5.49 36.83
C PRO A 57 3.56 -5.24 36.50
N LYS A 58 4.45 -5.50 37.47
CA LYS A 58 5.89 -5.32 37.29
C LYS A 58 6.32 -6.14 36.08
N ARG A 59 6.73 -5.45 35.01
CA ARG A 59 7.25 -6.06 33.80
C ARG A 59 8.43 -6.97 34.20
N ARG A 60 8.32 -8.27 33.91
CA ARG A 60 9.37 -9.25 34.18
C ARG A 60 10.57 -8.94 33.28
N VAL A 61 11.48 -8.11 33.76
CA VAL A 61 12.77 -7.87 33.09
C VAL A 61 13.72 -8.98 33.56
N PRO A 62 14.33 -9.76 32.65
CA PRO A 62 15.28 -10.79 33.04
C PRO A 62 16.45 -10.18 33.81
N SER A 63 16.93 -10.88 34.84
CA SER A 63 18.02 -10.40 35.71
C SER A 63 19.32 -10.14 34.93
N LYS A 64 19.54 -10.83 33.81
CA LYS A 64 20.65 -10.58 32.89
C LYS A 64 20.09 -10.31 31.49
N PRO A 65 20.40 -9.15 30.87
CA PRO A 65 19.98 -8.87 29.51
C PRO A 65 20.75 -9.76 28.53
N PHE A 66 20.09 -10.10 27.42
CA PHE A 66 20.75 -10.80 26.31
C PHE A 66 21.76 -9.85 25.63
N PRO A 67 23.03 -10.26 25.45
CA PRO A 67 24.07 -9.39 24.87
C PRO A 67 23.95 -9.33 23.35
N PHE A 68 22.93 -8.62 22.86
CA PHE A 68 22.58 -8.58 21.44
C PHE A 68 23.72 -8.12 20.51
N ILE A 69 24.54 -7.17 20.95
CA ILE A 69 25.66 -6.63 20.15
C ILE A 69 26.80 -7.64 19.98
N LEU A 70 26.94 -8.62 20.89
CA LEU A 70 27.96 -9.66 20.77
C LEU A 70 27.64 -10.71 19.71
N LEU A 71 26.40 -10.73 19.20
CA LEU A 71 26.08 -11.55 18.04
C LEU A 71 26.85 -11.08 16.81
N PRO A 72 27.25 -11.97 15.89
CA PRO A 72 27.72 -11.58 14.56
C PRO A 72 26.71 -10.71 13.80
N SER A 73 27.20 -9.86 12.91
CA SER A 73 26.39 -8.94 12.09
C SER A 73 25.29 -9.63 11.31
N GLU A 74 25.57 -10.81 10.78
CA GLU A 74 24.65 -11.59 9.95
C GLU A 74 23.42 -12.02 10.77
N LEU A 75 23.64 -12.41 12.04
CA LEU A 75 22.55 -12.78 12.94
C LEU A 75 21.75 -11.55 13.38
N ARG A 76 22.42 -10.40 13.61
CA ARG A 76 21.71 -9.15 13.90
C ARG A 76 20.82 -8.71 12.74
N ILE A 77 21.33 -8.80 11.50
CA ILE A 77 20.57 -8.50 10.29
C ILE A 77 19.33 -9.39 10.18
N LYS A 78 19.45 -10.70 10.38
CA LYS A 78 18.28 -11.61 10.40
C LYS A 78 17.25 -11.21 11.45
N VAL A 79 17.69 -10.80 12.65
CA VAL A 79 16.77 -10.29 13.68
C VAL A 79 16.07 -9.00 13.22
N TYR A 80 16.78 -8.10 12.54
CA TYR A 80 16.18 -6.89 11.98
C TYR A 80 15.19 -7.20 10.85
N GLU A 81 15.45 -8.19 9.99
CA GLU A 81 14.51 -8.66 8.96
C GLU A 81 13.19 -9.09 9.60
N HIS A 82 13.24 -9.93 10.64
CA HIS A 82 12.05 -10.33 11.39
C HIS A 82 11.36 -9.14 12.07
N TYR A 83 12.13 -8.22 12.64
CA TYR A 83 11.57 -7.03 13.29
C TYR A 83 10.83 -6.13 12.30
N PHE A 84 11.39 -5.91 11.11
CA PHE A 84 10.80 -5.08 10.08
C PHE A 84 9.77 -5.83 9.23
N GLY A 85 9.68 -7.16 9.27
CA GLY A 85 8.83 -7.96 8.37
C GLY A 85 7.34 -7.62 8.36
N HIS A 86 6.84 -6.90 9.37
CA HIS A 86 5.45 -6.42 9.42
C HIS A 86 5.23 -5.08 8.69
N ALA A 87 6.30 -4.40 8.27
CA ALA A 87 6.19 -3.17 7.50
C ALA A 87 6.03 -3.50 6.02
N ASP A 88 5.12 -2.77 5.36
CA ASP A 88 4.83 -2.91 3.94
C ASP A 88 6.08 -2.89 3.06
N ASP A 89 6.04 -3.67 1.98
CA ASP A 89 7.12 -3.77 0.99
C ASP A 89 7.31 -2.45 0.22
N VAL A 90 6.19 -1.76 -0.05
CA VAL A 90 6.17 -0.46 -0.72
C VAL A 90 5.68 0.63 0.22
N LEU A 91 6.56 1.54 0.57
CA LEU A 91 6.25 2.63 1.49
C LEU A 91 5.71 3.86 0.73
N ASP A 92 4.48 4.26 1.08
CA ASP A 92 3.82 5.46 0.57
C ASP A 92 3.63 6.50 1.70
N LEU A 93 3.38 7.76 1.36
CA LEU A 93 2.96 8.78 2.30
C LEU A 93 1.48 8.56 2.70
N GLY A 94 1.26 7.78 3.75
CA GLY A 94 -0.06 7.52 4.32
C GLY A 94 -0.26 8.12 5.72
N PRO A 95 -1.52 8.21 6.20
CA PRO A 95 -1.80 8.59 7.59
C PRO A 95 -1.31 7.56 8.60
N ASP A 96 -1.27 6.28 8.24
CA ASP A 96 -0.93 5.18 9.15
C ASP A 96 0.57 5.05 9.40
N ASN A 97 1.41 5.75 8.62
CA ASN A 97 2.86 5.77 8.79
C ASN A 97 3.28 6.17 10.22
N TYR A 98 2.54 7.09 10.86
CA TYR A 98 2.82 7.50 12.24
C TYR A 98 2.56 6.38 13.26
N LYS A 99 1.62 5.47 12.96
CA LYS A 99 1.28 4.36 13.86
C LYS A 99 2.15 3.14 13.60
N CYS A 100 2.35 2.79 12.33
CA CYS A 100 3.04 1.58 11.91
C CYS A 100 4.56 1.81 11.80
N ILE A 101 4.99 2.75 10.96
CA ILE A 101 6.41 2.92 10.61
C ILE A 101 7.18 3.66 11.72
N HIS A 102 6.63 4.75 12.26
CA HIS A 102 7.35 5.57 13.26
C HIS A 102 7.78 4.77 14.49
N LYS A 103 6.97 3.80 14.94
CA LYS A 103 7.32 2.92 16.06
C LYS A 103 8.48 1.98 15.72
N LEU A 104 8.49 1.44 14.49
CA LEU A 104 9.56 0.57 13.99
C LEU A 104 10.89 1.32 13.85
N LEU A 105 10.86 2.58 13.41
CA LEU A 105 12.06 3.42 13.32
C LEU A 105 12.68 3.74 14.69
N GLY A 106 12.01 3.45 15.80
CA GLY A 106 12.55 3.56 17.15
C GLY A 106 13.79 2.70 17.38
N LEU A 107 13.90 1.54 16.71
CA LEU A 107 15.06 0.66 16.80
C LEU A 107 16.36 1.37 16.40
N MET A 108 16.29 2.25 15.41
CA MET A 108 17.44 3.00 14.90
C MET A 108 17.98 4.05 15.89
N ARG A 109 17.35 4.23 17.05
CA ARG A 109 17.76 5.19 18.09
C ARG A 109 18.50 4.54 19.26
N VAL A 110 18.68 3.21 19.25
CA VAL A 110 19.27 2.48 20.39
C VAL A 110 20.77 2.75 20.53
N CYS A 111 21.56 2.53 19.48
CA CYS A 111 22.99 2.85 19.46
C CYS A 111 23.49 3.09 18.03
N LYS A 112 24.72 3.59 17.86
CA LYS A 112 25.29 3.94 16.55
C LYS A 112 25.40 2.73 15.60
N GLN A 113 25.75 1.56 16.14
CA GLN A 113 25.89 0.34 15.35
C GLN A 113 24.54 -0.16 14.83
N ILE A 114 23.56 -0.30 15.73
CA ILE A 114 22.18 -0.67 15.36
C ILE A 114 21.61 0.37 14.38
N HIS A 115 21.89 1.66 14.59
CA HIS A 115 21.47 2.72 13.69
C HIS A 115 21.97 2.48 12.27
N ALA A 116 23.27 2.23 12.08
CA ALA A 116 23.86 2.02 10.76
C ALA A 116 23.29 0.78 10.07
N GLU A 117 23.27 -0.36 10.78
CA GLU A 117 22.81 -1.65 10.23
C GLU A 117 21.31 -1.63 9.91
N ALA A 118 20.47 -1.21 10.85
CA ALA A 118 19.03 -1.17 10.66
C ALA A 118 18.60 -0.12 9.63
N THR A 119 19.29 1.03 9.56
CA THR A 119 19.02 2.04 8.52
C THR A 119 19.30 1.45 7.14
N HIS A 120 20.48 0.88 6.94
CA HIS A 120 20.82 0.27 5.66
C HIS A 120 19.80 -0.80 5.28
N LEU A 121 19.50 -1.75 6.16
CA LEU A 121 18.56 -2.83 5.88
C LEU A 121 17.14 -2.32 5.57
N PHE A 122 16.60 -1.40 6.39
CA PHE A 122 15.23 -0.93 6.22
C PHE A 122 15.02 -0.21 4.88
N TYR A 123 15.97 0.65 4.49
CA TYR A 123 15.87 1.45 3.28
C TYR A 123 16.29 0.69 2.01
N SER A 124 17.19 -0.28 2.11
CA SER A 124 17.66 -1.07 0.96
C SER A 124 16.78 -2.26 0.59
N THR A 125 15.92 -2.73 1.48
CA THR A 125 15.04 -3.89 1.20
C THR A 125 13.67 -3.50 0.67
N ARG A 126 13.23 -2.27 0.94
CA ARG A 126 11.88 -1.78 0.59
C ARG A 126 11.91 -0.85 -0.59
N SER A 127 10.81 -0.85 -1.34
CA SER A 127 10.59 0.16 -2.37
C SER A 127 9.88 1.37 -1.79
N PHE A 128 10.24 2.56 -2.26
CA PHE A 128 9.57 3.79 -1.87
C PHE A 128 8.77 4.34 -3.03
N ARG A 129 7.53 4.75 -2.75
CA ARG A 129 6.69 5.36 -3.77
C ARG A 129 7.15 6.79 -4.05
N ILE A 130 7.41 7.10 -5.32
CA ILE A 130 7.90 8.41 -5.75
C ILE A 130 6.85 9.49 -5.49
N PHE A 131 5.60 9.21 -5.88
CA PHE A 131 4.47 10.12 -5.69
C PHE A 131 3.34 9.47 -4.88
N PRO A 132 2.70 10.21 -3.96
CA PRO A 132 1.75 9.62 -3.07
C PRO A 132 0.42 9.34 -3.75
N THR A 133 -0.14 8.18 -3.44
CA THR A 133 -1.42 7.72 -3.99
C THR A 133 -2.53 7.69 -2.95
N TYR A 134 -2.19 7.84 -1.67
CA TYR A 134 -3.19 7.88 -0.61
C TYR A 134 -4.10 9.12 -0.76
N PRO A 135 -5.44 8.96 -0.76
CA PRO A 135 -6.38 10.03 -1.07
C PRO A 135 -6.35 11.20 -0.08
N GLY A 136 -7.00 12.29 -0.49
CA GLY A 136 -7.15 13.50 0.34
C GLY A 136 -5.90 14.37 0.35
N ARG A 137 -5.42 14.75 1.55
CA ARG A 137 -4.34 15.75 1.68
C ARG A 137 -2.98 15.26 1.21
N TYR A 138 -2.73 13.94 1.26
CA TYR A 138 -1.45 13.36 0.90
C TYR A 138 -1.29 13.31 -0.61
N PHE A 139 -2.33 12.87 -1.33
CA PHE A 139 -2.38 12.87 -2.80
C PHE A 139 -2.00 14.21 -3.43
N LYS A 140 -2.46 15.32 -2.84
CA LYS A 140 -2.23 16.69 -3.36
C LYS A 140 -0.95 17.36 -2.82
N THR A 141 -0.12 16.63 -2.07
CA THR A 141 1.08 17.22 -1.47
C THR A 141 2.11 17.59 -2.54
N LYS A 142 2.85 18.68 -2.32
CA LYS A 142 4.03 19.03 -3.10
C LYS A 142 5.32 18.38 -2.58
N LYS A 143 5.25 17.74 -1.40
CA LYS A 143 6.41 17.12 -0.75
C LYS A 143 6.11 15.64 -0.47
N PRO A 144 6.33 14.75 -1.47
CA PRO A 144 6.11 13.31 -1.34
C PRO A 144 7.02 12.67 -0.28
N LEU A 145 6.83 11.39 0.04
CA LEU A 145 7.64 10.70 1.06
C LEU A 145 9.14 10.76 0.72
N LEU A 146 9.50 10.51 -0.54
CA LEU A 146 10.88 10.55 -1.02
C LEU A 146 11.56 11.91 -0.75
N ALA A 147 10.85 13.01 -1.05
CA ALA A 147 11.30 14.37 -0.79
C ALA A 147 11.44 14.72 0.71
N ARG A 148 10.87 13.90 1.61
CA ARG A 148 10.99 14.06 3.08
C ARG A 148 12.15 13.26 3.67
N LEU A 149 12.68 12.28 2.95
CA LEU A 149 13.86 11.54 3.38
C LEU A 149 15.10 12.44 3.36
N LYS A 150 16.02 12.18 4.29
CA LYS A 150 17.33 12.83 4.29
C LYS A 150 18.18 12.27 3.13
N PRO A 151 19.14 13.04 2.57
CA PRO A 151 20.01 12.54 1.50
C PRO A 151 20.68 11.20 1.81
N ARG A 152 21.19 11.01 3.04
CA ARG A 152 21.76 9.73 3.50
C ARG A 152 20.79 8.56 3.45
N GLN A 153 19.49 8.79 3.68
CA GLN A 153 18.47 7.74 3.60
C GLN A 153 18.16 7.40 2.14
N ARG A 154 18.12 8.41 1.26
CA ARG A 154 17.94 8.24 -0.19
C ARG A 154 19.08 7.43 -0.81
N GLN A 155 20.31 7.66 -0.35
CA GLN A 155 21.47 6.89 -0.77
C GLN A 155 21.36 5.40 -0.41
N CYS A 156 20.62 5.01 0.64
CA CYS A 156 20.42 3.61 0.99
C CYS A 156 19.34 2.92 0.15
N LEU A 157 18.55 3.66 -0.64
CA LEU A 157 17.48 3.10 -1.45
C LEU A 157 18.05 2.31 -2.62
N THR A 158 17.44 1.16 -2.89
CA THR A 158 17.80 0.26 -4.00
C THR A 158 16.72 0.17 -5.07
N SER A 159 15.47 0.46 -4.67
CA SER A 159 14.31 0.35 -5.53
C SER A 159 13.30 1.47 -5.25
N LEU A 160 12.66 1.95 -6.31
CA LEU A 160 11.57 2.93 -6.26
C LEU A 160 10.35 2.40 -6.99
N GLN A 161 9.17 2.89 -6.62
CA GLN A 161 7.93 2.58 -7.32
C GLN A 161 7.26 3.86 -7.84
N LEU A 162 6.93 3.86 -9.13
CA LEU A 162 6.01 4.79 -9.77
C LEU A 162 4.66 4.08 -9.91
N ARG A 163 3.60 4.67 -9.35
CA ARG A 163 2.23 4.14 -9.46
C ARG A 163 1.38 5.07 -10.31
N LEU A 164 0.83 4.54 -11.41
CA LEU A 164 0.01 5.26 -12.38
C LEU A 164 -1.45 4.81 -12.27
N GLY A 165 -2.40 5.70 -12.56
CA GLY A 165 -3.84 5.50 -12.47
C GLY A 165 -4.53 6.48 -11.51
N PRO A 166 -4.08 6.68 -10.25
CA PRO A 166 -4.71 7.61 -9.34
C PRO A 166 -4.77 9.05 -9.89
N GLY A 167 -5.98 9.61 -9.91
CA GLY A 167 -6.22 10.97 -10.40
C GLY A 167 -5.96 11.15 -11.89
N TRP A 168 -6.08 10.11 -12.72
CA TRP A 168 -5.85 10.15 -14.18
C TRP A 168 -6.54 11.31 -14.91
N ASN A 169 -7.74 11.72 -14.47
CA ASN A 169 -8.46 12.87 -15.02
C ASN A 169 -7.90 14.24 -14.63
N ALA A 170 -7.25 14.32 -13.46
CA ALA A 170 -6.66 15.54 -12.95
C ALA A 170 -5.46 15.20 -12.05
N PRO A 171 -4.31 14.83 -12.63
CA PRO A 171 -3.14 14.43 -11.87
C PRO A 171 -2.71 15.55 -10.91
N PRO A 172 -2.23 15.23 -9.69
CA PRO A 172 -1.86 16.26 -8.75
C PRO A 172 -0.74 17.14 -9.29
N ARG A 173 -0.85 18.46 -9.09
CA ARG A 173 0.20 19.43 -9.49
C ARG A 173 1.57 19.17 -8.86
N GLY A 174 1.63 18.38 -7.79
CA GLY A 174 2.88 17.99 -7.13
C GLY A 174 3.58 16.80 -7.79
N TRP A 175 2.96 16.14 -8.77
CA TRP A 175 3.56 15.04 -9.52
C TRP A 175 4.45 15.58 -10.64
N VAL A 176 5.57 16.15 -10.23
CA VAL A 176 6.56 16.76 -11.11
C VAL A 176 7.93 16.33 -10.60
N VAL A 177 8.79 15.94 -11.53
CA VAL A 177 10.20 15.67 -11.26
C VAL A 177 10.94 16.99 -11.19
N ASN A 178 11.62 17.22 -10.07
CA ASN A 178 12.43 18.41 -9.80
C ASN A 178 13.52 18.08 -8.77
N ASP A 179 14.48 18.97 -8.60
CA ASP A 179 15.59 18.79 -7.64
C ASP A 179 15.10 18.52 -6.21
N ALA A 180 13.96 19.11 -5.82
CA ALA A 180 13.40 18.93 -4.48
C ALA A 180 12.89 17.50 -4.22
N LEU A 181 12.61 16.72 -5.27
CA LEU A 181 12.28 15.30 -5.18
C LEU A 181 13.48 14.47 -4.69
N GLY A 182 14.69 14.88 -5.07
CA GLY A 182 15.95 14.27 -4.63
C GLY A 182 16.27 12.93 -5.31
N LEU A 183 15.84 12.73 -6.56
CA LEU A 183 16.17 11.52 -7.32
C LEU A 183 17.68 11.36 -7.54
N GLN A 184 18.40 12.46 -7.74
CA GLN A 184 19.86 12.48 -7.88
C GLN A 184 20.60 11.96 -6.63
N ASP A 185 19.99 12.07 -5.43
CA ASP A 185 20.56 11.50 -4.20
C ASP A 185 20.40 9.97 -4.12
N CYS A 186 19.58 9.37 -4.98
CA CYS A 186 19.24 7.95 -4.99
C CYS A 186 20.32 7.12 -5.72
N ALA A 187 21.58 7.26 -5.30
CA ALA A 187 22.75 6.71 -5.98
C ALA A 187 22.77 5.18 -6.09
N ASN A 188 22.06 4.45 -5.24
CA ASN A 188 22.03 2.99 -5.26
C ASN A 188 20.74 2.40 -5.85
N VAL A 189 19.83 3.25 -6.35
CA VAL A 189 18.58 2.81 -6.97
C VAL A 189 18.89 2.24 -8.34
N HIS A 190 18.79 0.93 -8.46
CA HIS A 190 19.03 0.19 -9.70
C HIS A 190 17.75 -0.40 -10.29
N LYS A 191 16.64 -0.38 -9.54
CA LYS A 191 15.33 -0.88 -9.98
C LYS A 191 14.23 0.18 -9.84
N LEU A 192 13.50 0.43 -10.93
CA LEU A 192 12.26 1.23 -10.92
C LEU A 192 11.08 0.33 -11.27
N SER A 193 10.15 0.15 -10.33
CA SER A 193 8.89 -0.56 -10.57
C SER A 193 7.82 0.43 -11.03
N VAL A 194 7.26 0.22 -12.22
CA VAL A 194 6.16 1.01 -12.78
C VAL A 194 4.90 0.16 -12.68
N TYR A 195 4.03 0.51 -11.73
CA TYR A 195 2.78 -0.20 -11.49
C TYR A 195 1.60 0.61 -12.05
N VAL A 196 0.86 0.01 -12.98
CA VAL A 196 -0.27 0.65 -13.65
C VAL A 196 -1.60 0.13 -13.11
N GLU A 197 -2.36 0.98 -12.43
CA GLU A 197 -3.68 0.62 -11.90
C GLU A 197 -4.80 0.70 -12.94
N CYS A 198 -4.71 1.66 -13.86
CA CYS A 198 -5.79 2.04 -14.74
C CYS A 198 -5.21 2.64 -16.01
N ASP A 199 -5.63 2.11 -17.17
CA ASP A 199 -5.34 2.69 -18.47
C ASP A 199 -6.58 3.45 -18.99
N PRO A 200 -6.60 4.79 -18.90
CA PRO A 200 -7.74 5.56 -19.40
C PRO A 200 -7.84 5.55 -20.92
N SER A 201 -6.83 5.06 -21.67
CA SER A 201 -6.89 4.89 -23.13
C SER A 201 -7.86 3.80 -23.57
N ASP A 202 -8.25 2.90 -22.67
CA ASP A 202 -9.25 1.86 -22.95
C ASP A 202 -10.62 2.51 -23.24
N GLY A 203 -11.28 2.05 -24.31
CA GLY A 203 -12.59 2.52 -24.77
C GLY A 203 -13.65 2.56 -23.67
N PHE A 204 -13.51 1.76 -22.61
CA PHE A 204 -14.36 1.84 -21.41
C PHE A 204 -14.42 3.25 -20.78
N PHE A 205 -13.33 4.01 -20.84
CA PHE A 205 -13.24 5.35 -20.26
C PHE A 205 -13.64 6.48 -21.22
N LYS A 206 -14.08 6.15 -22.45
CA LYS A 206 -14.49 7.14 -23.44
C LYS A 206 -15.61 8.03 -22.88
N GLY A 207 -15.42 9.34 -22.94
CA GLY A 207 -16.35 10.34 -22.39
C GLY A 207 -16.11 10.71 -20.92
N PHE A 208 -15.36 9.91 -20.16
CA PHE A 208 -14.89 10.29 -18.81
C PHE A 208 -13.51 10.94 -18.83
N ARG A 209 -12.78 10.84 -19.94
CA ARG A 209 -11.46 11.43 -20.13
C ARG A 209 -11.53 12.95 -20.15
N HIS A 210 -10.55 13.58 -19.51
CA HIS A 210 -10.30 15.01 -19.68
C HIS A 210 -10.07 15.37 -21.16
N SER A 211 -9.19 14.62 -21.83
CA SER A 211 -8.95 14.71 -23.27
C SER A 211 -8.18 13.47 -23.75
N GLU A 212 -8.30 13.13 -25.04
CA GLU A 212 -7.57 12.03 -25.66
C GLU A 212 -6.05 12.21 -25.53
N GLY A 213 -5.32 11.15 -25.17
CA GLY A 213 -3.86 11.15 -25.08
C GLY A 213 -3.26 11.95 -23.90
N PHE A 214 -4.08 12.59 -23.07
CA PHE A 214 -3.60 13.46 -21.99
C PHE A 214 -2.83 12.70 -20.92
N TYR A 215 -3.41 11.63 -20.40
CA TYR A 215 -2.81 10.90 -19.28
C TYR A 215 -1.64 10.03 -19.74
N GLU A 216 -1.70 9.55 -20.97
CA GLU A 216 -0.65 8.82 -21.67
C GLU A 216 0.57 9.72 -21.89
N GLY A 217 0.35 10.92 -22.41
CA GLY A 217 1.39 11.94 -22.57
C GLY A 217 2.00 12.34 -21.22
N PHE A 218 1.17 12.57 -20.21
CA PHE A 218 1.61 12.86 -18.85
C PHE A 218 2.48 11.72 -18.28
N SER A 219 2.02 10.47 -18.37
CA SER A 219 2.70 9.31 -17.79
C SER A 219 4.03 9.02 -18.48
N ARG A 220 4.08 9.13 -19.82
CA ARG A 220 5.33 9.04 -20.60
C ARG A 220 6.36 10.08 -20.16
N LYS A 221 5.95 11.35 -20.13
CA LYS A 221 6.82 12.45 -19.72
C LYS A 221 7.30 12.27 -18.28
N LEU A 222 6.42 11.83 -17.38
CA LEU A 222 6.77 11.60 -16.00
C LEU A 222 7.81 10.49 -15.86
N LEU A 223 7.61 9.36 -16.56
CA LEU A 223 8.55 8.24 -16.55
C LEU A 223 9.91 8.64 -17.14
N ALA A 224 9.93 9.30 -18.30
CA ALA A 224 11.16 9.78 -18.93
C ALA A 224 11.98 10.66 -17.98
N ASN A 225 11.34 11.68 -17.39
CA ASN A 225 11.99 12.56 -16.44
C ASN A 225 12.55 11.82 -15.20
N ILE A 226 11.86 10.78 -14.71
CA ILE A 226 12.36 9.98 -13.59
C ILE A 226 13.61 9.19 -13.99
N ILE A 227 13.59 8.58 -15.18
CA ILE A 227 14.72 7.79 -15.68
C ILE A 227 15.95 8.67 -15.85
N ASP A 228 15.77 9.86 -16.43
CA ASP A 228 16.86 10.82 -16.65
C ASP A 228 17.49 11.30 -15.33
N ASP A 229 16.68 11.43 -14.27
CA ASP A 229 17.11 11.91 -12.96
C ASP A 229 17.67 10.81 -12.02
N LEU A 230 17.64 9.54 -12.44
CA LEU A 230 18.16 8.42 -11.64
C LEU A 230 19.55 7.99 -12.15
N PRO A 231 20.62 8.24 -11.38
CA PRO A 231 21.99 8.10 -11.89
C PRO A 231 22.43 6.65 -12.16
N CYS A 232 21.86 5.68 -11.46
CA CYS A 232 22.30 4.27 -11.49
C CYS A 232 21.18 3.29 -11.83
N LEU A 233 20.10 3.76 -12.46
CA LEU A 233 18.98 2.91 -12.85
C LEU A 233 19.43 1.87 -13.89
N HIS A 234 19.25 0.59 -13.58
CA HIS A 234 19.64 -0.52 -14.45
C HIS A 234 18.42 -1.23 -15.06
N ALA A 235 17.36 -1.42 -14.27
CA ALA A 235 16.17 -2.15 -14.68
C ALA A 235 14.87 -1.39 -14.40
N ILE A 236 13.95 -1.48 -15.35
CA ILE A 236 12.57 -0.99 -15.25
C ILE A 236 11.64 -2.21 -15.24
N GLU A 237 10.89 -2.37 -14.16
CA GLU A 237 9.96 -3.48 -13.95
C GLU A 237 8.54 -2.99 -14.16
N PHE A 238 7.84 -3.48 -15.17
CA PHE A 238 6.44 -3.13 -15.44
C PHE A 238 5.50 -4.15 -14.83
N ASP A 239 4.49 -3.64 -14.14
CA ASP A 239 3.41 -4.45 -13.59
C ASP A 239 2.11 -3.66 -13.67
N ALA A 240 0.98 -4.34 -13.56
CA ALA A 240 -0.31 -3.70 -13.71
C ALA A 240 -1.45 -4.46 -13.03
N ARG A 241 -2.59 -3.78 -12.87
CA ARG A 241 -3.84 -4.43 -12.50
C ARG A 241 -4.37 -5.28 -13.66
N SER A 242 -5.21 -6.27 -13.35
CA SER A 242 -5.89 -7.14 -14.32
C SER A 242 -6.74 -6.42 -15.39
N CYS A 243 -7.14 -5.17 -15.19
CA CYS A 243 -7.90 -4.39 -16.17
C CYS A 243 -7.03 -3.63 -17.19
N VAL A 244 -5.70 -3.69 -17.09
CA VAL A 244 -4.78 -2.99 -17.99
C VAL A 244 -4.30 -3.96 -19.05
N LYS A 245 -4.39 -3.56 -20.32
CA LYS A 245 -3.92 -4.34 -21.48
C LYS A 245 -2.48 -3.94 -21.80
N LYS A 246 -1.62 -4.91 -22.12
CA LYS A 246 -0.23 -4.66 -22.58
C LYS A 246 -0.24 -3.89 -23.89
N SER A 247 -1.21 -4.21 -24.74
CA SER A 247 -1.48 -3.55 -26.03
C SER A 247 -2.11 -2.16 -25.91
N GLY A 248 -2.44 -1.71 -24.69
CA GLY A 248 -3.04 -0.41 -24.42
C GLY A 248 -2.10 0.75 -24.78
N ALA A 249 -2.67 1.86 -25.25
CA ALA A 249 -1.89 2.99 -25.74
C ALA A 249 -0.99 3.61 -24.65
N MET A 250 -1.44 3.60 -23.39
CA MET A 250 -0.60 4.05 -22.28
C MET A 250 0.58 3.10 -22.04
N MET A 251 0.34 1.78 -22.04
CA MET A 251 1.40 0.78 -21.85
C MET A 251 2.43 0.83 -22.98
N HIS A 252 2.00 0.86 -24.24
CA HIS A 252 2.91 1.06 -25.37
C HIS A 252 3.76 2.32 -25.21
N GLY A 253 3.14 3.43 -24.84
CA GLY A 253 3.86 4.68 -24.62
C GLY A 253 4.93 4.57 -23.52
N LEU A 254 4.64 3.86 -22.42
CA LEU A 254 5.59 3.65 -21.34
C LEU A 254 6.73 2.71 -21.74
N LEU A 255 6.41 1.66 -22.51
CA LEU A 255 7.39 0.72 -23.05
C LEU A 255 8.31 1.41 -24.05
N ASP A 256 7.80 2.28 -24.92
CA ASP A 256 8.62 3.07 -25.85
C ASP A 256 9.67 3.90 -25.09
N VAL A 257 9.26 4.57 -24.01
CA VAL A 257 10.19 5.34 -23.15
C VAL A 257 11.24 4.42 -22.52
N ALA A 258 10.84 3.26 -22.02
CA ALA A 258 11.78 2.30 -21.42
C ALA A 258 12.76 1.74 -22.46
N VAL A 259 12.31 1.41 -23.67
CA VAL A 259 13.17 0.94 -24.77
C VAL A 259 14.16 2.02 -25.17
N GLN A 260 13.71 3.27 -25.30
CA GLN A 260 14.57 4.42 -25.62
C GLN A 260 15.65 4.66 -24.56
N SER A 261 15.36 4.35 -23.29
CA SER A 261 16.32 4.50 -22.20
C SER A 261 17.45 3.44 -22.19
N GLN A 262 17.36 2.42 -23.05
CA GLN A 262 18.31 1.31 -23.13
C GLN A 262 18.53 0.60 -21.77
N ARG A 263 17.50 0.59 -20.91
CA ARG A 263 17.52 -0.11 -19.62
C ARG A 263 16.89 -1.49 -19.76
N LEU A 264 17.23 -2.39 -18.84
CA LEU A 264 16.67 -3.74 -18.83
C LEU A 264 15.18 -3.67 -18.47
N ILE A 265 14.32 -4.14 -19.37
CA ILE A 265 12.88 -4.25 -19.10
C ILE A 265 12.61 -5.59 -18.41
N ARG A 266 11.80 -5.56 -17.36
CA ARG A 266 11.34 -6.74 -16.60
C ARG A 266 9.84 -6.67 -16.39
N TRP A 267 9.25 -7.81 -16.09
CA TRP A 267 7.83 -7.93 -15.79
C TRP A 267 7.61 -8.27 -14.32
N GLY A 268 6.66 -7.59 -13.69
CA GLY A 268 6.27 -7.82 -12.31
C GLY A 268 5.33 -9.01 -12.14
N PRO A 269 5.18 -9.49 -10.90
CA PRO A 269 4.48 -10.72 -10.60
C PRO A 269 2.95 -10.62 -10.64
N GLU A 270 2.35 -9.42 -10.52
CA GLU A 270 0.89 -9.31 -10.36
C GLU A 270 0.15 -9.55 -11.68
N ARG A 271 0.55 -8.87 -12.75
CA ARG A 271 0.01 -9.12 -14.09
C ARG A 271 0.63 -10.35 -14.73
N GLY A 272 1.91 -10.61 -14.45
CA GLY A 272 2.62 -11.78 -14.97
C GLY A 272 2.87 -11.75 -16.48
N TRP A 273 2.85 -10.57 -17.12
CA TRP A 273 3.13 -10.48 -18.55
C TRP A 273 4.47 -11.13 -18.89
N THR A 274 4.49 -11.89 -19.98
CA THR A 274 5.72 -12.37 -20.60
C THR A 274 5.91 -11.70 -21.96
N ASP A 275 7.13 -11.79 -22.51
CA ASP A 275 7.42 -11.22 -23.84
C ASP A 275 6.56 -11.84 -24.95
N ALA A 276 6.00 -13.03 -24.73
CA ALA A 276 5.22 -13.81 -25.69
C ALA A 276 3.69 -13.66 -25.56
N GLU A 277 3.19 -13.01 -24.52
CA GLU A 277 1.74 -12.88 -24.29
C GLU A 277 1.17 -11.62 -24.95
N GLU A 278 0.27 -11.83 -25.91
CA GLU A 278 -0.74 -10.87 -26.33
C GLU A 278 -1.99 -11.06 -25.44
N ASP A 279 -2.66 -9.96 -25.07
CA ASP A 279 -3.87 -10.06 -24.26
C ASP A 279 -4.93 -10.91 -24.99
N PRO A 280 -5.68 -11.77 -24.28
CA PRO A 280 -6.77 -12.51 -24.91
C PRO A 280 -7.74 -11.52 -25.56
N VAL A 281 -7.99 -11.72 -26.85
CA VAL A 281 -8.99 -10.97 -27.61
C VAL A 281 -10.33 -11.19 -26.91
N ASP A 282 -10.93 -10.12 -26.38
CA ASP A 282 -12.29 -10.19 -25.83
C ASP A 282 -13.20 -10.75 -26.94
N PRO A 283 -13.92 -11.86 -26.72
CA PRO A 283 -14.83 -12.38 -27.73
C PRO A 283 -15.88 -11.30 -28.02
N ASP A 284 -16.05 -10.99 -29.30
CA ASP A 284 -17.04 -10.03 -29.77
C ASP A 284 -18.41 -10.39 -29.15
N PRO A 285 -19.08 -9.49 -28.40
CA PRO A 285 -20.39 -9.78 -27.84
C PRO A 285 -21.43 -10.14 -28.92
N ALA A 286 -21.19 -9.81 -30.19
CA ALA A 286 -21.99 -10.27 -31.32
C ALA A 286 -21.88 -11.80 -31.57
N ALA A 287 -20.70 -12.39 -31.36
CA ALA A 287 -20.47 -13.82 -31.59
C ALA A 287 -21.14 -14.74 -30.56
N LEU A 288 -21.49 -14.21 -29.37
CA LEU A 288 -22.26 -14.95 -28.36
C LEU A 288 -23.76 -15.04 -28.67
N PHE A 289 -24.28 -14.18 -29.54
CA PHE A 289 -25.70 -14.18 -29.93
C PHE A 289 -26.00 -15.01 -31.19
N GLU A 290 -25.00 -15.31 -32.02
CA GLU A 290 -25.19 -16.14 -33.23
C GLU A 290 -25.35 -17.64 -32.93
N GLY A 291 -25.07 -18.09 -31.69
CA GLY A 291 -25.15 -19.51 -31.30
C GLY A 291 -26.51 -19.99 -30.77
N LEU A 292 -27.52 -19.12 -30.62
CA LEU A 292 -28.84 -19.50 -30.10
C LEU A 292 -29.89 -19.54 -31.22
N THR A 293 -29.73 -20.48 -32.15
CA THR A 293 -30.86 -20.96 -32.95
C THR A 293 -31.87 -21.65 -32.02
N LEU A 294 -32.94 -20.93 -31.69
CA LEU A 294 -34.13 -21.42 -31.00
C LEU A 294 -34.82 -22.49 -31.87
N GLN A 295 -34.38 -23.74 -31.70
CA GLN A 295 -35.00 -24.90 -32.33
C GLN A 295 -35.98 -25.53 -31.35
N GLY A 296 -37.28 -25.40 -31.62
CA GLY A 296 -38.30 -26.27 -31.04
C GLY A 296 -39.54 -25.56 -30.49
N TYR A 297 -40.53 -25.33 -31.35
CA TYR A 297 -41.93 -25.55 -30.96
C TYR A 297 -42.77 -25.85 -32.21
N VAL A 298 -43.07 -27.13 -32.43
CA VAL A 298 -44.13 -27.58 -33.34
C VAL A 298 -45.27 -28.11 -32.46
N PRO A 299 -46.49 -27.57 -32.51
CA PRO A 299 -47.60 -28.13 -31.77
C PRO A 299 -48.19 -29.32 -32.54
N ASN A 300 -48.01 -30.53 -32.02
CA ASN A 300 -48.82 -31.68 -32.40
C ASN A 300 -50.22 -31.52 -31.79
N VAL A 301 -51.21 -31.23 -32.61
CA VAL A 301 -52.62 -31.48 -32.31
C VAL A 301 -53.17 -32.38 -33.41
N VAL A 302 -53.38 -33.65 -33.08
CA VAL A 302 -54.17 -34.61 -33.87
C VAL A 302 -55.22 -35.23 -32.95
N ALA A 303 -56.41 -35.43 -33.53
CA ALA A 303 -57.55 -36.27 -33.14
C ALA A 303 -58.76 -35.49 -32.58
N ALA A 304 -60.01 -35.76 -32.96
CA ALA A 304 -60.62 -36.62 -33.97
C ALA A 304 -62.14 -36.36 -33.93
N ALA A 305 -62.80 -36.50 -35.09
CA ALA A 305 -64.22 -36.82 -35.38
C ALA A 305 -64.76 -35.91 -36.50
#